data_AF-A0A354BZD3-F1
#
_entry.id   AF-A0A354BZD3-F1
#
_cell.length_a   1.000
_cell.length_b   1.000
_cell.length_c   1.000
_cell.angle_alpha   90.00
_cell.angle_beta   90.00
_cell.angle_gamma   90.00
#
_symmetry.space_group_name_H-M   'P 1'
#
loop_
_entity.id
_entity.type
_entity.pdbx_description
1 polymer ?
#
loop_
_entity_poly.entity_id
_entity_poly.type
_entity_poly.pdbx_seq_one_letter_code
_entity_poly.pdbx_strand_id
1 'polypeptide(L)'
;MAKISKNLLLLISIIAGVIYFSSCEKYTFRVEGLPPVDTSGTDTTNYVSYSAEVQPIFNASCVSCHKGARNPDLRPENSYASLTSGGYVTQPAADSKLYKQLNASSHKSITTQAQKNTIYLWISQGAKNNKK
;
A
#
# COMPACT_ATOMS: atom_id res chain seq x y z
N MET A 1 -46.09 23.91 -10.36
CA MET A 1 -45.47 22.62 -10.75
C MET A 1 -44.70 22.83 -12.04
N ALA A 2 -43.36 22.80 -12.00
CA ALA A 2 -42.56 23.05 -13.20
C ALA A 2 -42.59 21.83 -14.14
N LYS A 3 -42.97 22.02 -15.40
CA LYS A 3 -42.90 20.97 -16.44
C LYS A 3 -41.45 20.85 -16.91
N ILE A 4 -40.81 19.73 -16.57
CA ILE A 4 -39.47 19.39 -17.04
C ILE A 4 -39.60 18.96 -18.51
N SER A 5 -38.95 19.71 -19.41
CA SER A 5 -38.96 19.40 -20.84
C SER A 5 -38.10 18.18 -21.16
N LYS A 6 -38.43 17.43 -22.22
CA LYS A 6 -37.65 16.25 -22.63
C LYS A 6 -36.17 16.58 -22.88
N ASN A 7 -35.89 17.77 -23.40
CA ASN A 7 -34.53 18.26 -23.62
C ASN A 7 -33.79 18.51 -22.30
N LEU A 8 -34.49 18.95 -21.25
CA LEU A 8 -33.92 19.12 -19.92
C LEU A 8 -33.61 17.76 -19.26
N LEU A 9 -34.48 16.76 -19.43
CA LEU A 9 -34.24 15.38 -19.00
C LEU A 9 -33.04 14.73 -19.71
N LEU A 10 -32.87 15.03 -20.99
CA LEU A 10 -31.77 14.53 -21.81
C LEU A 10 -30.42 15.17 -21.41
N LEU A 11 -30.42 16.47 -21.11
CA LEU A 11 -29.26 17.18 -20.57
C LEU A 11 -28.83 16.64 -19.21
N ILE A 12 -29.78 16.37 -18.30
CA ILE A 12 -29.48 15.80 -16.98
C ILE A 12 -28.83 14.42 -17.10
N SER A 13 -29.30 13.60 -18.05
CA SER A 13 -28.75 12.25 -18.27
C SER A 13 -27.32 12.26 -18.83
N ILE A 14 -27.01 13.21 -19.73
CA ILE A 14 -25.65 13.38 -20.26
C ILE A 14 -24.70 13.88 -19.17
N ILE A 15 -25.12 14.86 -18.38
CA ILE A 15 -24.30 15.41 -17.28
C ILE A 15 -24.04 14.33 -16.22
N ALA A 16 -25.05 13.54 -15.85
CA ALA A 16 -24.88 12.41 -14.95
C ALA A 16 -23.85 11.41 -15.50
N GLY A 17 -23.93 11.06 -16.79
CA GLY A 17 -22.96 10.16 -17.44
C GLY A 17 -21.52 10.64 -17.35
N VAL A 18 -21.27 11.94 -17.59
CA VAL A 18 -19.91 12.53 -17.52
C VAL A 18 -19.35 12.49 -16.10
N ILE A 19 -20.20 12.64 -15.07
CA ILE A 19 -19.77 12.57 -13.65
C ILE A 19 -19.36 11.14 -13.27
N TYR A 20 -20.02 10.11 -13.81
CA TYR A 20 -19.68 8.70 -13.53
C TYR A 20 -18.30 8.27 -14.08
N PHE A 21 -17.81 8.87 -15.17
CA PHE A 21 -16.50 8.51 -15.75
C PHE A 21 -15.29 9.19 -15.08
N SER A 22 -15.52 10.23 -14.26
CA SER A 22 -14.44 11.00 -13.63
C SER A 22 -13.88 10.38 -12.33
N SER A 23 -14.44 9.25 -11.86
CA SER A 23 -14.00 8.63 -10.59
C SER A 23 -12.69 7.84 -10.68
N CYS A 24 -11.99 7.89 -11.81
CA CYS A 24 -10.67 7.29 -11.95
C CYS A 24 -9.56 8.30 -11.60
N GLU A 25 -9.59 8.84 -10.39
CA GLU A 25 -8.41 9.55 -9.87
C GLU A 25 -7.30 8.53 -9.65
N LYS A 26 -6.21 8.65 -10.42
CA LYS A 26 -4.97 7.96 -10.07
C LYS A 26 -4.51 8.54 -8.74
N TYR A 27 -4.53 7.71 -7.70
CA TYR A 27 -3.95 8.05 -6.42
C TYR A 27 -2.44 8.22 -6.61
N THR A 28 -2.01 9.46 -6.82
CA THR A 28 -0.60 9.81 -6.85
C THR A 28 -0.14 9.86 -5.40
N PHE A 29 0.53 8.80 -4.95
CA PHE A 29 1.27 8.86 -3.70
C PHE A 29 2.29 9.99 -3.84
N ARG A 30 2.12 11.11 -3.11
CA ARG A 30 3.21 12.08 -2.98
C ARG A 30 4.41 11.33 -2.40
N VAL A 31 5.53 11.39 -3.12
CA VAL A 31 6.80 10.73 -2.80
C VAL A 31 7.54 11.47 -1.66
N GLU A 32 6.80 12.01 -0.68
CA GLU A 32 7.38 12.80 0.41
C GLU A 32 7.96 11.92 1.53
N GLY A 33 8.42 10.71 1.20
CA GLY A 33 8.83 9.76 2.23
C GLY A 33 9.37 8.43 1.73
N LEU A 34 9.84 8.34 0.49
CA LEU A 34 10.68 7.19 0.16
C LEU A 34 12.05 7.37 0.85
N PRO A 35 12.69 6.29 1.34
CA PRO A 35 14.08 6.36 1.76
C PRO A 35 14.94 6.91 0.61
N PRO A 36 16.06 7.60 0.93
CA PRO A 36 16.92 8.20 -0.08
C PRO A 36 17.34 7.14 -1.11
N VAL A 37 16.96 7.40 -2.36
CA VAL A 37 17.31 6.61 -3.54
C VAL A 37 18.81 6.77 -3.79
N ASP A 38 19.54 5.66 -3.92
CA ASP A 38 20.93 5.67 -4.36
C ASP A 38 20.99 5.92 -5.88
N THR A 39 21.12 7.18 -6.27
CA THR A 39 21.21 7.58 -7.70
C THR A 39 22.56 7.28 -8.36
N SER A 40 23.40 6.43 -7.77
CA SER A 40 24.71 6.08 -8.33
C SER A 40 24.64 4.80 -9.16
N GLY A 41 24.20 4.93 -10.42
CA GLY A 41 24.49 3.94 -11.47
C GLY A 41 23.27 3.37 -12.18
N THR A 42 23.02 3.92 -13.37
CA THR A 42 22.44 3.28 -14.57
C THR A 42 21.44 2.12 -14.36
N ASP A 43 20.18 2.45 -14.66
CA ASP A 43 19.04 1.55 -14.87
C ASP A 43 18.48 0.87 -13.60
N THR A 44 17.68 1.62 -12.81
CA THR A 44 17.02 1.08 -11.62
C THR A 44 15.54 1.44 -11.62
N THR A 45 14.68 0.52 -12.05
CA THR A 45 13.38 0.39 -11.38
C THR A 45 13.71 0.16 -9.90
N ASN A 46 13.55 1.18 -9.04
CA ASN A 46 13.86 1.13 -7.60
C ASN A 46 13.13 -0.04 -6.94
N TYR A 47 13.76 -1.22 -6.90
CA TYR A 47 13.22 -2.39 -6.25
C TYR A 47 13.42 -2.26 -4.74
N VAL A 48 12.34 -2.37 -3.99
CA VAL A 48 12.40 -2.36 -2.54
C VAL A 48 13.00 -3.68 -2.06
N SER A 49 14.07 -3.59 -1.28
CA SER A 49 14.72 -4.72 -0.63
C SER A 49 13.96 -5.11 0.64
N TYR A 50 13.45 -6.34 0.70
CA TYR A 50 12.75 -6.84 1.88
C TYR A 50 13.64 -6.78 3.11
N SER A 51 14.86 -7.32 3.04
CA SER A 51 15.72 -7.37 4.22
C SER A 51 16.29 -6.01 4.62
N ALA A 52 16.53 -5.11 3.66
CA ALA A 52 17.17 -3.82 3.93
C ALA A 52 16.16 -2.70 4.24
N GLU A 53 14.92 -2.78 3.74
CA GLU A 53 13.96 -1.69 3.87
C GLU A 53 12.67 -2.11 4.57
N VAL A 54 12.16 -3.32 4.34
CA VAL A 54 10.88 -3.76 4.93
C VAL A 54 11.05 -4.36 6.32
N GLN A 55 11.96 -5.32 6.50
CA GLN A 55 12.19 -5.97 7.79
C GLN A 55 12.59 -4.98 8.90
N PRO A 56 13.44 -3.96 8.66
CA PRO A 56 13.77 -2.96 9.68
C PRO A 56 12.54 -2.19 10.19
N ILE A 57 11.53 -1.96 9.36
CA ILE A 57 10.26 -1.34 9.80
C ILE A 57 9.56 -2.23 10.82
N PHE A 58 9.49 -3.54 10.57
CA PHE A 58 8.89 -4.49 11.51
C PHE A 58 9.70 -4.60 12.80
N ASN A 59 11.03 -4.60 12.71
CA ASN A 59 11.91 -4.64 13.88
C ASN A 59 11.67 -3.44 14.80
N ALA A 60 11.54 -2.24 14.22
CA ALA A 60 11.36 -1.01 14.99
C ALA A 60 9.98 -0.92 15.66
N SER A 61 8.92 -1.32 14.95
CA SER A 61 7.56 -0.94 15.34
C SER A 61 6.58 -2.09 15.59
N CYS A 62 6.91 -3.33 15.21
CA CYS A 62 5.93 -4.43 15.20
C CYS A 62 6.36 -5.65 16.02
N VAL A 63 7.65 -5.99 16.03
CA VAL A 63 8.18 -7.20 16.69
C VAL A 63 7.86 -7.21 18.19
N SER A 64 7.81 -6.06 18.87
CA SER A 64 7.47 -5.97 20.29
C SER A 64 6.18 -6.72 20.65
N CYS A 65 5.18 -6.69 19.75
CA CYS A 65 3.89 -7.33 19.92
C CYS A 65 3.65 -8.51 18.94
N HIS A 66 4.47 -8.68 17.90
CA HIS A 66 4.40 -9.75 16.90
C HIS A 66 5.67 -10.62 16.93
N LYS A 67 6.01 -11.17 18.09
CA LYS A 67 7.20 -12.01 18.32
C LYS A 67 6.91 -13.51 18.49
N GLY A 68 5.93 -14.03 17.77
CA GLY A 68 5.53 -15.46 17.81
C GLY A 68 4.37 -15.80 18.73
N ALA A 69 4.03 -14.96 19.72
CA ALA A 69 2.81 -15.14 20.54
C ALA A 69 1.52 -14.67 19.83
N ARG A 70 1.67 -13.88 18.76
CA ARG A 70 0.57 -13.34 17.96
C ARG A 70 0.95 -13.45 16.49
N ASN A 71 0.03 -13.93 15.67
CA ASN A 71 0.20 -14.01 14.23
C ASN A 71 0.00 -12.63 13.55
N PRO A 72 0.75 -12.32 12.47
CA PRO A 72 1.93 -13.05 12.00
C PRO A 72 3.12 -12.87 12.96
N ASP A 73 4.06 -13.82 12.94
CA ASP A 73 5.36 -13.65 13.59
C ASP A 73 6.26 -12.79 12.70
N LEU A 74 6.63 -11.60 13.18
CA LEU A 74 7.36 -10.60 12.42
C LEU A 74 8.85 -10.54 12.76
N ARG A 75 9.36 -11.48 13.57
CA ARG A 75 10.80 -11.60 13.82
C ARG A 75 11.56 -11.90 12.51
N PRO A 76 12.82 -11.45 12.36
CA PRO A 76 13.57 -11.55 11.11
C PRO A 76 13.63 -12.94 10.49
N GLU A 77 13.65 -13.99 11.32
CA GLU A 77 13.72 -15.38 10.89
C GLU A 77 12.39 -15.92 10.33
N ASN A 78 11.26 -15.31 10.66
CA ASN A 78 9.91 -15.84 10.38
C ASN A 78 9.03 -14.91 9.55
N SER A 79 9.31 -13.62 9.53
CA SER A 79 8.45 -12.56 8.99
C SER A 79 8.05 -12.77 7.54
N TYR A 80 9.01 -13.07 6.66
CA TYR A 80 8.73 -13.22 5.23
C TYR A 80 7.75 -14.36 4.97
N ALA A 81 8.04 -15.54 5.53
CA ALA A 81 7.20 -16.72 5.37
C ALA A 81 5.84 -16.52 6.03
N SER A 82 5.80 -15.93 7.24
CA SER A 82 4.56 -15.66 7.97
C SER A 82 3.64 -14.72 7.18
N LEU A 83 4.19 -13.69 6.54
CA LEU A 83 3.43 -12.71 5.76
C LEU A 83 2.91 -13.28 4.45
N THR A 84 3.76 -13.99 3.71
CA THR A 84 3.43 -14.52 2.38
C THR A 84 2.57 -15.78 2.48
N SER A 85 2.99 -16.78 3.25
CA SER A 85 2.25 -18.03 3.42
C SER A 85 0.98 -17.84 4.26
N GLY A 86 0.96 -16.86 5.17
CA GLY A 86 -0.22 -16.50 5.96
C GLY A 86 -1.28 -15.71 5.18
N GLY A 87 -1.04 -15.38 3.91
CA GLY A 87 -1.99 -14.62 3.08
C GLY A 87 -2.22 -13.18 3.56
N TYR A 88 -1.23 -12.58 4.22
CA TYR A 88 -1.28 -11.17 4.61
C TYR A 88 -0.87 -10.24 3.47
N VAL A 89 -0.13 -10.78 2.50
CA VAL A 89 0.39 -10.08 1.34
C VAL A 89 -0.29 -10.62 0.08
N THR A 90 -1.00 -9.76 -0.64
CA THR A 90 -1.73 -10.08 -1.87
C THR A 90 -1.65 -8.92 -2.85
N GLN A 91 -1.88 -9.21 -4.13
CA GLN A 91 -2.08 -8.20 -5.18
C GLN A 91 -3.58 -7.91 -5.36
N PRO A 92 -3.97 -6.65 -5.69
CA PRO A 92 -3.12 -5.45 -5.66
C PRO A 92 -2.70 -5.09 -4.23
N ALA A 93 -1.59 -4.38 -4.05
CA ALA A 93 -1.04 -4.05 -2.73
C ALA A 93 -2.04 -3.34 -1.80
N ALA A 94 -2.89 -2.48 -2.37
CA ALA A 94 -3.97 -1.79 -1.66
C ALA A 94 -4.95 -2.76 -0.97
N ASP A 95 -5.11 -3.96 -1.53
CA ASP A 95 -6.01 -4.97 -1.01
C ASP A 95 -5.39 -5.93 0.00
N SER A 96 -4.06 -5.93 0.13
CA SER A 96 -3.36 -6.77 1.09
C SER A 96 -3.81 -6.50 2.53
N LYS A 97 -4.00 -7.57 3.31
CA LYS A 97 -4.39 -7.45 4.72
C LYS A 97 -3.35 -6.65 5.50
N LEU A 98 -2.06 -6.86 5.20
CA LEU A 98 -0.98 -6.08 5.80
C LEU A 98 -1.17 -4.58 5.57
N TYR A 99 -1.34 -4.14 4.32
CA TYR A 99 -1.46 -2.72 4.02
C TYR A 99 -2.75 -2.11 4.57
N LYS A 100 -3.87 -2.82 4.49
CA LYS A 100 -5.13 -2.41 5.13
C LYS A 100 -4.96 -2.22 6.63
N GLN A 101 -4.27 -3.15 7.29
CA GLN A 101 -4.02 -3.07 8.73
C GLN A 101 -3.16 -1.86 9.08
N LEU A 102 -2.09 -1.57 8.33
CA LEU A 102 -1.25 -0.38 8.52
C LEU A 102 -2.02 0.96 8.41
N ASN A 103 -3.19 0.94 7.79
CA ASN A 103 -4.06 2.11 7.66
C ASN A 103 -5.26 2.10 8.62
N ALA A 104 -5.48 1.01 9.35
CA ALA A 104 -6.56 0.84 10.32
C ALA A 104 -6.16 1.34 11.73
N SER A 105 -7.16 1.76 12.52
CA SER A 105 -7.00 2.52 13.78
C SER A 105 -5.80 2.08 14.65
N SER A 106 -5.78 0.85 15.17
CA SER A 106 -4.77 0.41 16.14
C SER A 106 -3.33 0.34 15.60
N HIS A 107 -3.14 0.34 14.27
CA HIS A 107 -1.81 0.28 13.64
C HIS A 107 -1.50 1.55 12.83
N LYS A 108 -2.49 2.43 12.62
CA LYS A 108 -2.35 3.64 11.79
C LYS A 108 -1.24 4.57 12.29
N SER A 109 -1.05 4.67 13.60
CA SER A 109 -0.04 5.53 14.24
C SER A 109 1.29 4.84 14.52
N ILE A 110 1.40 3.52 14.29
CA ILE A 110 2.61 2.73 14.61
C ILE A 110 3.75 2.96 13.59
N THR A 111 3.38 3.28 12.35
CA THR A 111 4.31 3.50 11.24
C THR A 111 4.06 4.86 10.59
N THR A 112 5.12 5.52 10.13
CA THR A 112 5.02 6.76 9.34
C THR A 112 4.44 6.49 7.96
N GLN A 113 3.97 7.53 7.27
CA GLN A 113 3.49 7.39 5.89
C GLN A 113 4.58 6.87 4.95
N ALA A 114 5.82 7.32 5.15
CA ALA A 114 7.03 6.84 4.47
C ALA A 114 7.16 5.31 4.55
N GLN A 115 7.12 4.77 5.76
CA GLN A 115 7.23 3.32 6.01
C GLN A 115 6.07 2.54 5.37
N LYS A 116 4.85 3.08 5.42
CA LYS A 116 3.70 2.48 4.74
C LYS A 116 3.89 2.45 3.22
N ASN A 117 4.46 3.50 2.65
CA ASN A 117 4.75 3.56 1.21
C ASN A 117 5.83 2.56 0.81
N THR A 118 6.89 2.38 1.61
CA THR A 118 7.90 1.34 1.39
C THR A 118 7.26 -0.05 1.35
N ILE A 119 6.40 -0.37 2.32
CA ILE A 119 5.70 -1.66 2.36
C ILE A 119 4.75 -1.80 1.17
N TYR A 120 3.99 -0.76 0.83
CA TYR A 120 3.09 -0.76 -0.33
C TYR A 120 3.84 -1.05 -1.63
N LEU A 121 4.99 -0.39 -1.83
CA LEU A 121 5.81 -0.53 -3.02
C LEU A 121 6.43 -1.93 -3.10
N TRP A 122 6.95 -2.46 -2.00
CA TRP A 122 7.43 -3.84 -1.92
C TRP A 122 6.35 -4.86 -2.29
N ILE A 123 5.13 -4.71 -1.76
CA ILE A 123 4.01 -5.59 -2.13
C ILE A 123 3.72 -5.43 -3.62
N SER A 124 3.60 -4.20 -4.11
CA SER A 124 3.30 -3.89 -5.51
C SER A 124 4.32 -4.49 -6.49
N GLN A 125 5.58 -4.61 -6.08
CA GLN A 125 6.68 -5.21 -6.85
C GLN A 125 6.76 -6.75 -6.74
N GLY A 126 5.74 -7.38 -6.15
CA GLY A 126 5.63 -8.83 -6.04
C GLY A 126 6.17 -9.42 -4.75
N ALA A 127 6.41 -8.59 -3.72
CA ALA A 127 6.77 -9.04 -2.37
C ALA A 127 7.95 -10.04 -2.33
N LYS A 128 9.02 -9.74 -3.08
CA LYS A 128 10.19 -10.61 -3.21
C LYS A 128 10.97 -10.69 -1.89
N ASN A 129 11.57 -11.85 -1.60
CA ASN A 129 12.53 -12.02 -0.51
C ASN A 129 13.95 -11.65 -0.97
N ASN A 130 14.16 -10.40 -1.35
CA ASN A 130 15.45 -9.89 -1.84
C ASN A 130 16.29 -9.34 -0.69
N LYS A 131 17.61 -9.45 -0.86
CA LYS A 131 18.60 -8.92 0.08
C LYS A 131 19.20 -7.60 -0.37
N LYS A 132 19.14 -7.31 -1.67
CA LYS A 132 19.47 -6.08 -2.39
C LYS A 132 18.65 -6.07 -3.68
#